data_AF-A0A920VLG5-F1
#
_entry.id   AF-A0A920VLG5-F1
#
_cell.length_a   1.000
_cell.length_b   1.000
_cell.length_c   1.000
_cell.angle_alpha   90.00
_cell.angle_beta   90.00
_cell.angle_gamma   90.00
#
_symmetry.space_group_name_H-M   'P 1'
#
loop_
_entity.id
_entity.type
_entity.pdbx_description
1 polymer ?
#
loop_
_entity_poly.entity_id
_entity_poly.type
_entity_poly.pdbx_seq_one_letter_code
_entity_poly.pdbx_strand_id
1 'polypeptide(L)'
;MTSIQAIESSRDPGVPEALPRVLIRVRDHFGSELIDRLWLFPPVRRGRREQGLVAVSTFLEGQERRAMVTVAYTAEHSGAGVSIETSFTQEGEAFPERFPAVMLGVVDRTRETPGEAREVEISGSGQKFEELMEDFDAWIERGSAL
;
A
#
# COMPACT_ATOMS: atom_id res chain seq x y z
N MET A 1 -39.61 20.56 6.62
CA MET A 1 -38.43 20.47 7.52
C MET A 1 -37.76 19.14 7.26
N THR A 2 -36.95 19.06 6.21
CA THR A 2 -36.33 17.81 5.74
C THR A 2 -34.91 17.74 6.27
N SER A 3 -34.62 16.67 7.02
CA SER A 3 -33.35 16.38 7.68
C SER A 3 -32.13 16.61 6.80
N ILE A 4 -31.27 17.52 7.23
CA ILE A 4 -29.88 17.63 6.77
C ILE A 4 -29.07 16.68 7.68
N GLN A 5 -29.06 15.38 7.36
CA GLN A 5 -28.14 14.41 7.95
C GLN A 5 -27.53 13.58 6.82
N ALA A 6 -26.75 14.24 5.98
CA ALA A 6 -25.84 13.62 5.03
C ALA A 6 -24.91 14.72 4.53
N ILE A 7 -23.81 14.99 5.25
CA ILE A 7 -22.48 15.45 4.80
C ILE A 7 -21.62 15.55 6.09
N GLU A 8 -21.26 14.42 6.69
CA GLU A 8 -20.19 14.35 7.70
C GLU A 8 -19.28 13.13 7.46
N SER A 9 -19.16 12.65 6.22
CA SER A 9 -18.29 11.52 5.86
C SER A 9 -16.88 11.91 5.41
N SER A 10 -16.45 13.17 5.63
CA SER A 10 -15.22 13.72 5.03
C SER A 10 -14.05 13.92 6.01
N ARG A 11 -14.12 13.43 7.26
CA ARG A 11 -13.06 13.66 8.27
C ARG A 11 -12.68 12.42 9.05
N ASP A 12 -12.86 11.25 8.44
CA ASP A 12 -12.42 10.01 9.08
C ASP A 12 -10.95 9.76 8.75
N PRO A 13 -10.01 9.92 9.71
CA PRO A 13 -8.59 9.72 9.44
C PRO A 13 -8.26 8.25 9.12
N GLY A 14 -9.22 7.32 9.27
CA GLY A 14 -8.99 5.89 9.12
C GLY A 14 -8.13 5.37 10.27
N VAL A 15 -7.17 4.50 9.95
CA VAL A 15 -6.22 3.96 10.93
C VAL A 15 -4.85 4.62 10.72
N PRO A 16 -4.42 5.51 11.62
CA PRO A 16 -3.10 6.13 11.54
C PRO A 16 -1.99 5.07 11.45
N GLU A 17 -0.96 5.36 10.64
CA GLU A 17 0.25 4.53 10.50
C GLU A 17 0.04 3.11 9.93
N ALA A 18 -1.16 2.76 9.45
CA ALA A 18 -1.42 1.42 8.94
C ALA A 18 -0.48 1.04 7.79
N LEU A 19 -0.38 1.89 6.76
CA LEU A 19 0.46 1.62 5.59
C LEU A 19 1.98 1.59 5.91
N PRO A 20 2.57 2.54 6.68
CA PRO A 20 3.95 2.41 7.15
C PRO A 20 4.22 1.09 7.89
N ARG A 21 3.31 0.64 8.76
CA ARG A 21 3.45 -0.65 9.46
C ARG A 21 3.28 -1.86 8.53
N VAL A 22 2.52 -1.74 7.43
CA VAL A 22 2.47 -2.75 6.37
C VAL A 22 3.81 -2.79 5.64
N LEU A 23 4.40 -1.64 5.31
CA LEU A 23 5.71 -1.56 4.64
C LEU A 23 6.82 -2.17 5.49
N ILE A 24 6.82 -1.94 6.81
CA ILE A 24 7.75 -2.62 7.72
C ILE A 24 7.59 -4.14 7.61
N ARG A 25 6.36 -4.68 7.62
CA ARG A 25 6.13 -6.11 7.43
C ARG A 25 6.58 -6.62 6.06
N VAL A 26 6.42 -5.82 5.00
CA VAL A 26 6.91 -6.15 3.65
C VAL A 26 8.43 -6.27 3.67
N ARG A 27 9.13 -5.29 4.24
CA ARG A 27 10.59 -5.32 4.38
C ARG A 27 11.04 -6.52 5.22
N ASP A 28 10.38 -6.78 6.34
CA ASP A 28 10.77 -7.88 7.23
C ASP A 28 10.50 -9.26 6.57
N HIS A 29 9.54 -9.34 5.65
CA HIS A 29 9.24 -10.56 4.89
C HIS A 29 10.23 -10.83 3.75
N PHE A 30 10.63 -9.79 3.00
CA PHE A 30 11.47 -9.96 1.80
C PHE A 30 12.96 -9.59 2.00
N GLY A 31 13.27 -8.69 2.93
CA GLY A 31 14.52 -7.94 2.91
C GLY A 31 14.47 -6.80 1.88
N SER A 32 15.06 -5.64 2.19
CA SER A 32 15.06 -4.48 1.29
C SER A 32 15.81 -4.76 -0.02
N GLU A 33 16.82 -5.63 0.03
CA GLU A 33 17.69 -6.05 -1.07
C GLU A 33 16.95 -6.84 -2.14
N LEU A 34 15.85 -7.52 -1.78
CA LEU A 34 15.03 -8.25 -2.73
C LEU A 34 13.91 -7.39 -3.32
N ILE A 35 13.60 -6.23 -2.74
CA ILE A 35 12.52 -5.36 -3.23
C ILE A 35 13.04 -4.50 -4.39
N ASP A 36 12.45 -4.69 -5.56
CA ASP A 36 12.71 -3.88 -6.75
C ASP A 36 11.81 -2.63 -6.76
N ARG A 37 10.50 -2.86 -6.64
CA ARG A 37 9.49 -1.79 -6.78
C ARG A 37 8.25 -2.07 -5.96
N LEU A 38 7.61 -1.00 -5.51
CA LEU A 38 6.34 -1.02 -4.78
C LEU A 38 5.28 -0.24 -5.55
N TRP A 39 4.05 -0.72 -5.50
CA TRP A 39 2.86 0.05 -5.89
C TRP A 39 1.93 0.15 -4.68
N LEU A 40 1.71 1.38 -4.25
CA LEU A 40 0.97 1.72 -3.05
C LEU A 40 -0.41 2.21 -3.45
N PHE A 41 -1.41 1.35 -3.28
CA PHE A 41 -2.78 1.70 -3.65
C PHE A 41 -3.42 2.53 -2.54
N PRO A 42 -4.16 3.61 -2.86
CA PRO A 42 -4.91 4.36 -1.86
C PRO A 42 -5.85 3.44 -1.09
N PRO A 43 -5.76 3.39 0.24
CA PRO A 43 -6.60 2.47 1.01
C PRO A 43 -8.05 2.97 1.12
N VAL A 44 -8.96 2.03 1.35
CA VAL A 44 -10.36 2.30 1.67
C VAL A 44 -10.50 2.44 3.18
N ARG A 45 -11.03 3.58 3.64
CA ARG A 45 -11.23 3.90 5.07
C ARG A 45 -12.71 3.92 5.41
N ARG A 46 -13.07 3.29 6.54
CA ARG A 46 -14.43 3.30 7.09
C ARG A 46 -14.39 3.25 8.62
N GLY A 47 -14.67 4.35 9.30
CA GLY A 47 -14.56 4.40 10.74
C GLY A 47 -13.12 4.17 11.17
N ARG A 48 -12.99 3.39 12.24
CA ARG A 48 -11.70 2.94 12.76
C ARG A 48 -11.08 1.78 11.99
N ARG A 49 -11.45 1.58 10.72
CA ARG A 49 -10.95 0.49 9.89
C ARG A 49 -10.40 1.03 8.58
N GLU A 50 -9.31 0.40 8.14
CA GLU A 50 -8.67 0.65 6.85
C GLU A 50 -8.40 -0.69 6.16
N GLN A 51 -8.61 -0.75 4.85
CA GLN A 51 -8.25 -1.90 4.01
C GLN A 51 -7.46 -1.40 2.81
N GLY A 52 -6.45 -2.16 2.40
CA GLY A 52 -5.65 -1.76 1.27
C GLY A 52 -4.85 -2.88 0.65
N LEU A 53 -4.13 -2.51 -0.40
CA LEU A 53 -3.30 -3.39 -1.20
C LEU A 53 -1.94 -2.73 -1.43
N VAL A 54 -0.88 -3.50 -1.27
CA VAL A 54 0.45 -3.14 -1.75
C VAL A 54 0.88 -4.21 -2.75
N ALA A 55 1.36 -3.81 -3.92
CA ALA A 55 2.02 -4.75 -4.82
C ALA A 55 3.53 -4.57 -4.74
N VAL A 56 4.26 -5.69 -4.76
CA VAL A 56 5.70 -5.77 -4.56
C VAL A 56 6.30 -6.56 -5.73
N SER A 57 7.19 -5.91 -6.49
CA SER A 57 8.09 -6.58 -7.42
C SER A 57 9.36 -6.95 -6.68
N THR A 58 9.80 -8.21 -6.79
CA THR A 58 11.02 -8.71 -6.14
C THR A 58 12.02 -9.30 -7.12
N PHE A 59 13.32 -9.10 -6.85
CA PHE A 59 14.39 -9.74 -7.60
C PHE A 59 14.33 -11.26 -7.46
N LEU A 60 14.61 -11.95 -8.55
CA LEU A 60 14.82 -13.39 -8.58
C LEU A 60 16.30 -13.64 -8.87
N GLU A 61 16.96 -14.44 -8.04
CA GLU A 61 18.40 -14.67 -8.12
C GLU A 61 18.81 -15.20 -9.51
N GLY A 62 19.75 -14.49 -10.15
CA GLY A 62 20.25 -14.87 -11.48
C GLY A 62 19.26 -14.72 -12.63
N GLN A 63 18.11 -14.05 -12.42
CA GLN A 63 17.08 -13.90 -13.45
C GLN A 63 16.81 -12.43 -13.81
N GLU A 64 16.48 -12.21 -15.09
CA GLU A 64 15.99 -10.92 -15.58
C GLU A 64 14.53 -10.64 -15.17
N ARG A 65 13.79 -11.70 -14.81
CA ARG A 65 12.40 -11.62 -14.35
C ARG A 65 12.33 -11.14 -12.89
N ARG A 66 11.13 -10.69 -12.51
CA ARG A 66 10.76 -10.42 -11.12
C ARG A 66 9.55 -11.25 -10.74
N ALA A 67 9.44 -11.60 -9.47
CA ALA A 67 8.21 -12.10 -8.91
C ALA A 67 7.32 -10.94 -8.49
N MET A 68 6.02 -11.07 -8.74
CA MET A 68 4.98 -10.16 -8.28
C MET A 68 4.27 -10.76 -7.08
N VAL A 69 4.24 -10.03 -5.98
CA VAL A 69 3.50 -10.39 -4.78
C VAL A 69 2.54 -9.27 -4.43
N THR A 70 1.30 -9.62 -4.15
CA THR A 70 0.33 -8.70 -3.55
C THR A 70 0.26 -8.90 -2.05
N VAL A 71 0.08 -7.80 -1.33
CA VAL A 71 -0.02 -7.75 0.13
C VAL A 71 -1.32 -7.04 0.46
N ALA A 72 -2.38 -7.83 0.62
CA ALA A 72 -3.65 -7.33 1.10
C ALA A 72 -3.57 -7.13 2.61
N TYR A 73 -4.14 -6.05 3.12
CA TYR A 73 -4.19 -5.80 4.56
C TYR A 73 -5.53 -5.25 5.02
N THR A 74 -5.85 -5.56 6.28
CA THR A 74 -6.89 -4.89 7.05
C THR A 74 -6.27 -4.36 8.33
N ALA A 75 -6.54 -3.11 8.65
CA ALA A 75 -6.13 -2.45 9.88
C ALA A 75 -7.36 -1.99 10.66
N GLU A 76 -7.31 -2.12 12.00
CA GLU A 76 -8.34 -1.63 12.90
C GLU A 76 -7.71 -0.88 14.08
N HIS A 77 -8.16 0.36 14.30
CA HIS A 77 -7.81 1.16 15.47
C HIS A 77 -8.84 0.92 16.58
N SER A 78 -8.39 0.32 17.68
CA SER A 78 -9.22 0.01 18.84
C SER A 78 -8.74 0.77 20.08
N GLY A 79 -9.49 0.67 21.18
CA GLY A 79 -9.04 1.20 22.48
C GLY A 79 -7.74 0.57 23.01
N ALA A 80 -7.30 -0.55 22.44
CA ALA A 80 -6.02 -1.21 22.76
C ALA A 80 -4.89 -0.84 21.79
N GLY A 81 -5.14 0.02 20.79
CA GLY A 81 -4.18 0.42 19.77
C GLY A 81 -4.54 -0.12 18.37
N VAL A 82 -3.56 -0.09 17.48
CA VAL A 82 -3.71 -0.47 16.05
C VAL A 82 -3.37 -1.94 15.84
N SER A 83 -4.34 -2.70 15.35
CA SER A 83 -4.16 -4.07 14.84
C SER A 83 -4.07 -4.06 13.32
N ILE A 84 -3.20 -4.90 12.75
CA ILE A 84 -3.01 -5.03 11.30
C ILE A 84 -2.83 -6.50 10.98
N GLU A 85 -3.65 -6.98 10.05
CA GLU A 85 -3.56 -8.29 9.43
C GLU A 85 -3.08 -8.14 7.99
N THR A 86 -2.18 -9.01 7.55
CA THR A 86 -1.59 -9.00 6.21
C THR A 86 -1.64 -10.38 5.58
N SER A 87 -1.99 -10.46 4.30
CA SER A 87 -1.94 -11.68 3.49
C SER A 87 -1.06 -11.45 2.27
N PHE A 88 -0.06 -12.30 2.09
CA PHE A 88 0.89 -12.26 0.97
C PHE A 88 0.49 -13.31 -0.08
N THR A 89 0.35 -12.89 -1.34
CA THR A 89 -0.04 -13.76 -2.45
C THR A 89 0.92 -13.58 -3.62
N GLN A 90 1.62 -14.65 -4.03
CA GLN A 90 2.43 -14.65 -5.25
C GLN A 90 1.52 -14.73 -6.47
N GLU A 91 1.51 -13.68 -7.30
CA GLU A 91 0.65 -13.57 -8.48
C GLU A 91 1.31 -14.17 -9.73
N GLY A 92 2.65 -14.20 -9.78
CA GLY A 92 3.42 -14.77 -10.88
C GLY A 92 4.75 -14.04 -11.11
N GLU A 93 5.34 -14.28 -12.29
CA GLU A 93 6.64 -13.72 -12.66
C GLU A 93 6.57 -13.09 -14.05
N ALA A 94 7.26 -11.97 -14.25
CA ALA A 94 7.38 -11.32 -15.56
C ALA A 94 8.65 -10.47 -15.65
N PHE A 95 8.96 -9.99 -16.85
CA PHE A 95 9.96 -8.94 -17.03
C PHE A 95 9.45 -7.61 -16.42
N PRO A 96 10.34 -6.80 -15.82
CA PRO A 96 9.95 -5.63 -15.03
C PRO A 96 9.14 -4.60 -15.83
N GLU A 97 9.39 -4.46 -17.13
CA GLU A 97 8.70 -3.52 -18.01
C GLU A 97 7.21 -3.83 -18.18
N ARG A 98 6.77 -5.05 -17.83
CA ARG A 98 5.37 -5.47 -17.94
C ARG A 98 4.52 -5.05 -16.73
N PHE A 99 5.11 -4.79 -15.57
CA PHE A 99 4.34 -4.53 -14.35
C PHE A 99 3.61 -3.20 -14.33
N PRO A 100 4.16 -2.06 -14.80
CA PRO A 100 3.42 -0.80 -14.79
C PRO A 100 2.06 -0.91 -15.52
N ALA A 101 2.04 -1.54 -16.69
CA ALA A 101 0.80 -1.76 -17.45
C ALA A 101 -0.16 -2.73 -16.75
N VAL A 102 0.35 -3.76 -16.08
CA VAL A 102 -0.47 -4.69 -15.29
C VAL A 102 -1.12 -3.98 -14.10
N MET A 103 -0.38 -3.10 -13.41
CA MET A 103 -0.88 -2.39 -12.24
C MET A 103 -1.97 -1.38 -12.56
N LEU A 104 -1.89 -0.71 -13.71
CA LEU A 104 -3.01 0.08 -14.24
C LEU A 104 -4.29 -0.77 -14.38
N GLY A 105 -4.16 -2.00 -14.88
CA GLY A 105 -5.30 -2.94 -14.99
C GLY A 105 -5.76 -3.60 -13.67
N VAL A 106 -4.99 -3.49 -12.58
CA VAL A 106 -5.40 -3.92 -11.23
C VAL A 106 -6.29 -2.86 -10.56
N VAL A 107 -5.99 -1.57 -10.79
CA VAL A 107 -6.84 -0.45 -10.37
C VAL A 107 -8.24 -0.57 -11.00
N ASP A 108 -8.33 -0.84 -12.30
CA ASP A 108 -9.60 -0.90 -13.04
C ASP A 108 -10.53 -2.05 -12.61
N ARG A 109 -9.97 -3.16 -12.11
CA ARG A 109 -10.74 -4.36 -11.72
C ARG A 109 -11.20 -4.31 -10.27
N THR A 110 -10.57 -3.49 -9.43
CA THR A 110 -10.91 -3.34 -8.02
C THR A 110 -11.82 -2.13 -7.88
N ARG A 111 -13.11 -2.28 -8.22
CA ARG A 111 -14.13 -1.21 -8.18
C ARG A 111 -14.27 -0.47 -6.84
N GLU A 112 -13.58 -0.93 -5.80
CA GLU A 112 -13.58 -0.36 -4.46
C GLU A 112 -12.34 0.48 -4.12
N THR A 113 -11.30 0.51 -4.96
CA THR A 113 -10.06 1.28 -4.67
C THR A 113 -10.09 2.63 -5.38
N PRO A 114 -10.26 3.76 -4.67
CA PRO A 114 -10.37 5.07 -5.31
C PRO A 114 -8.97 5.65 -5.53
N GLY A 115 -8.36 5.38 -6.68
CA GLY A 115 -7.22 6.16 -7.17
C GLY A 115 -6.06 5.34 -7.75
N GLU A 116 -5.15 6.07 -8.41
CA GLU A 116 -3.95 5.51 -9.00
C GLU A 116 -2.94 5.11 -7.92
N ALA A 117 -2.24 3.99 -8.14
CA ALA A 117 -1.20 3.56 -7.23
C ALA A 117 0.02 4.49 -7.30
N ARG A 118 0.59 4.87 -6.15
CA ARG A 118 1.91 5.51 -6.10
C ARG A 118 2.96 4.45 -6.36
N GLU A 119 3.63 4.55 -7.50
CA GLU A 119 4.79 3.72 -7.83
C GLU A 119 6.04 4.26 -7.12
N VAL A 120 6.79 3.36 -6.49
CA VAL A 120 8.04 3.68 -5.78
C VAL A 120 9.11 2.66 -6.14
N GLU A 121 10.23 3.15 -6.66
CA GLU A 121 11.39 2.32 -6.95
C GLU A 121 12.28 2.18 -5.71
N ILE A 122 12.58 0.94 -5.33
CA ILE A 122 13.48 0.60 -4.22
C ILE A 122 14.82 0.08 -4.75
N SER A 123 14.82 -0.69 -5.85
CA SER A 123 16.01 -1.22 -6.52
C SER A 123 17.02 -1.88 -5.56
N GLY A 124 16.52 -2.63 -4.58
CA GLY A 124 17.33 -3.33 -3.58
C GLY A 124 18.01 -2.40 -2.55
N SER A 125 17.68 -1.11 -2.55
CA SER A 125 18.35 -0.11 -1.70
C SER A 125 17.61 0.07 -0.37
N GLY A 126 18.27 -0.30 0.72
CA GLY A 126 17.79 0.02 2.07
C GLY A 126 17.60 1.52 2.29
N GLN A 127 18.49 2.35 1.75
CA GLN A 127 18.36 3.82 1.83
C GLN A 127 17.10 4.33 1.12
N LYS A 128 16.80 3.86 -0.10
CA LYS A 128 15.57 4.26 -0.80
C LYS A 128 14.31 3.82 -0.04
N PHE A 129 14.40 2.69 0.66
CA PHE A 129 13.31 2.24 1.53
C PHE A 129 13.14 3.14 2.76
N GLU A 130 14.22 3.57 3.40
CA GLU A 130 14.19 4.54 4.50
C GLU A 130 13.63 5.90 4.05
N GLU A 131 14.08 6.41 2.91
CA GLU A 131 13.57 7.64 2.28
C GLU A 131 12.05 7.54 2.03
N LEU A 132 11.57 6.38 1.55
CA LEU A 132 10.13 6.14 1.42
C LEU A 132 9.39 6.26 2.75
N MET A 133 9.94 5.72 3.83
CA MET A 133 9.30 5.76 5.16
C MET A 133 9.21 7.19 5.70
N GLU A 134 10.23 8.02 5.50
CA GLU A 134 10.22 9.44 5.87
C GLU A 134 9.22 10.25 5.03
N ASP A 135 9.16 9.98 3.73
CA ASP A 135 8.20 10.59 2.79
C ASP A 135 6.74 10.30 3.16
N PHE A 136 6.50 9.14 3.78
CA PHE A 136 5.17 8.66 4.14
C PHE A 136 4.53 9.49 5.24
N ASP A 137 5.31 9.89 6.23
CA ASP A 137 4.87 10.78 7.30
C ASP A 137 4.38 12.10 6.69
N ALA A 138 5.13 12.65 5.73
CA ALA A 138 4.75 13.86 5.00
C ALA A 138 3.56 13.67 4.03
N TRP A 139 3.35 12.47 3.47
CA TRP A 139 2.21 12.17 2.60
C TRP A 139 0.89 12.07 3.39
N ILE A 140 0.91 11.45 4.56
CA ILE A 140 -0.25 11.38 5.48
C ILE A 140 -0.65 12.78 5.95
N GLU A 141 0.32 13.63 6.29
CA GLU A 141 0.08 15.01 6.73
C GLU A 141 -0.61 15.88 5.66
N ARG A 142 -0.25 15.69 4.38
CA ARG A 142 -0.87 16.41 3.24
C ARG A 142 -2.25 15.88 2.87
N GLY A 143 -2.52 14.58 3.08
CA GLY A 143 -3.83 13.96 2.82
C GLY A 143 -4.91 14.29 3.84
N SER A 144 -4.55 14.89 4.99
CA SER A 144 -5.48 15.25 6.07
C SER A 144 -5.96 16.72 6.03
N ALA A 145 -5.62 17.46 4.96
CA ALA A 145 -5.87 18.90 4.81
C ALA A 145 -6.92 19.27 3.75
N LEU A 146 -7.78 18.33 3.32
CA LEU A 146 -8.90 18.61 2.39
C LEU A 146 -10.24 18.17 2.98
#